data_AF-A0A060ZZD8-F1
#
_entry.id   AF-A0A060ZZD8-F1
#
_cell.length_a   1.000
_cell.length_b   1.000
_cell.length_c   1.000
_cell.angle_alpha   90.00
_cell.angle_beta   90.00
_cell.angle_gamma   90.00
#
_symmetry.space_group_name_H-M   'P 1'
#
loop_
_entity.id
_entity.type
_entity.pdbx_description
1 polymer ?
#
loop_
_entity_poly.entity_id
_entity_poly.type
_entity_poly.pdbx_seq_one_letter_code
_entity_poly.pdbx_strand_id
1 'polypeptide(L)'
;MTARGGRGLNIIRSLAEEWGVRDDIGEVTVWALLPPDDEFARRLTIPSDLSPELNPRLGGAELASGLRPDLDAHLEAGLDANLGSNLGSNLDADLGPGLGSNIEANIDPDFDRELDFADLDELA
;
A
#
# COMPACT_ATOMS: atom_id res chain seq x y z
N MET A 1 -22.36 -35.64 0.25
CA MET A 1 -21.35 -35.37 -0.80
C MET A 1 -20.41 -34.34 -0.18
N THR A 2 -19.11 -34.62 -0.06
CA THR A 2 -18.18 -33.67 0.58
C THR A 2 -17.25 -33.11 -0.46
N ALA A 3 -16.73 -31.89 -0.25
CA ALA A 3 -15.69 -31.30 -1.08
C ALA A 3 -14.39 -32.14 -1.13
N ARG A 4 -14.30 -33.16 -0.26
CA ARG A 4 -13.16 -34.07 -0.13
C ARG A 4 -13.41 -35.44 -0.80
N GLY A 5 -14.61 -35.71 -1.34
CA GLY A 5 -14.92 -36.97 -2.01
C GLY A 5 -16.37 -37.14 -2.46
N GLY A 6 -16.55 -37.47 -3.75
CA GLY A 6 -17.84 -37.76 -4.36
C GLY A 6 -17.73 -38.07 -5.86
N ARG A 7 -18.80 -38.58 -6.47
CA ARG A 7 -18.83 -39.00 -7.90
C ARG A 7 -18.45 -37.88 -8.87
N GLY A 8 -18.72 -36.61 -8.54
CA GLY A 8 -18.33 -35.46 -9.37
C GLY A 8 -16.81 -35.20 -9.40
N LEU A 9 -16.09 -35.49 -8.31
CA LEU A 9 -14.62 -35.33 -8.24
C LEU A 9 -13.86 -36.39 -9.05
N ASN A 10 -14.46 -37.55 -9.31
CA ASN A 10 -13.86 -38.57 -10.18
C ASN A 10 -13.76 -38.11 -11.64
N ILE A 11 -14.72 -37.30 -12.09
CA ILE A 11 -14.70 -36.74 -13.45
C ILE A 11 -13.55 -35.73 -13.58
N ILE A 12 -13.40 -34.83 -12.60
CA ILE A 12 -12.31 -33.84 -12.56
C ILE A 12 -10.95 -34.55 -12.51
N ARG A 13 -10.79 -35.58 -11.66
CA ARG A 13 -9.55 -36.39 -11.61
C ARG A 13 -9.20 -37.09 -12.92
N SER A 14 -10.17 -37.34 -13.80
CA SER A 14 -9.95 -38.07 -15.05
C SER A 14 -9.65 -37.15 -16.22
N LEU A 15 -10.07 -35.88 -16.15
CA LEU A 15 -9.96 -34.90 -17.23
C LEU A 15 -8.91 -33.82 -16.98
N ALA A 16 -8.59 -33.55 -15.71
CA ALA A 16 -7.66 -32.50 -15.34
C ALA A 16 -6.23 -33.02 -15.24
N GLU A 17 -5.28 -32.25 -15.78
CA GLU A 17 -3.85 -32.47 -15.60
C GLU A 17 -3.43 -32.21 -14.15
N GLU A 18 -4.00 -31.16 -13.57
CA GLU A 18 -3.80 -30.77 -12.17
C GLU A 18 -5.15 -30.35 -11.58
N TRP A 19 -5.42 -30.68 -10.31
CA TRP A 19 -6.62 -30.19 -9.63
C TRP A 19 -6.38 -30.06 -8.12
N GLY A 20 -7.15 -29.18 -7.48
CA GLY A 20 -7.05 -28.94 -6.05
C GLY A 20 -8.33 -28.39 -5.45
N VAL A 21 -8.37 -28.36 -4.11
CA VAL A 21 -9.47 -27.85 -3.32
C VAL A 21 -8.91 -26.85 -2.31
N ARG A 22 -9.43 -25.63 -2.33
CA ARG A 22 -9.18 -24.61 -1.31
C ARG A 22 -10.42 -24.49 -0.44
N ASP A 23 -10.23 -24.68 0.85
CA ASP A 23 -11.29 -24.71 1.88
C ASP A 23 -11.07 -23.47 2.75
N ASP A 24 -12.02 -22.54 2.76
CA ASP A 24 -12.02 -21.33 3.59
C ASP A 24 -13.29 -21.30 4.46
N ILE A 25 -13.45 -20.33 5.35
CA ILE A 25 -14.57 -20.30 6.30
C ILE A 25 -15.88 -20.00 5.55
N GLY A 26 -16.65 -21.04 5.27
CA GLY A 26 -17.95 -20.95 4.59
C GLY A 26 -17.86 -21.02 3.06
N GLU A 27 -16.66 -21.09 2.49
CA GLU A 27 -16.44 -21.24 1.05
C GLU A 27 -15.55 -22.46 0.77
N VAL A 28 -15.88 -23.22 -0.26
CA VAL A 28 -14.95 -24.21 -0.81
C VAL A 28 -14.79 -23.99 -2.31
N THR A 29 -13.57 -23.66 -2.72
CA THR A 29 -13.18 -23.50 -4.12
C THR A 29 -12.56 -24.79 -4.63
N VAL A 30 -13.04 -25.33 -5.74
CA VAL A 30 -12.40 -26.46 -6.45
C VAL A 30 -11.85 -25.94 -7.77
N TRP A 31 -10.58 -26.18 -8.05
CA TRP A 31 -9.92 -25.75 -9.28
C TRP A 31 -9.32 -26.95 -10.02
N ALA A 32 -9.24 -26.84 -11.34
CA ALA A 32 -8.72 -27.87 -12.24
C ALA A 32 -8.07 -27.22 -13.46
N LEU A 33 -6.87 -27.68 -13.82
CA LEU A 33 -6.17 -27.34 -15.04
C LEU A 33 -6.54 -28.37 -16.11
N LEU A 34 -7.19 -27.92 -17.19
CA LEU A 34 -7.52 -28.77 -18.33
C LEU A 34 -6.57 -28.52 -19.50
N PRO A 35 -6.26 -29.55 -20.31
CA PRO A 35 -5.51 -29.37 -21.53
C PRO A 35 -6.23 -28.42 -22.49
N PRO A 36 -5.51 -27.55 -23.22
CA PRO A 36 -6.10 -26.57 -24.12
C PRO A 36 -6.87 -27.19 -25.31
N ASP A 37 -6.60 -28.46 -25.64
CA ASP A 37 -7.23 -29.19 -26.75
C ASP A 37 -8.49 -29.99 -26.37
N ASP A 38 -8.95 -29.91 -25.11
CA ASP A 38 -10.16 -30.61 -24.67
C ASP A 38 -11.42 -30.01 -25.32
N GLU A 39 -12.38 -30.86 -25.72
CA GLU A 39 -13.69 -30.46 -26.26
C GLU A 39 -14.42 -29.51 -25.30
N PHE A 40 -14.25 -29.72 -23.99
CA PHE A 40 -14.83 -28.85 -22.96
C PHE A 40 -14.21 -27.45 -22.99
N ALA A 41 -12.89 -27.35 -23.15
CA ALA A 41 -12.17 -26.07 -23.27
C ALA A 41 -12.60 -25.30 -24.54
N ARG A 42 -12.85 -26.01 -25.64
CA ARG A 42 -13.41 -25.42 -26.88
C ARG A 42 -14.82 -24.87 -26.70
N ARG A 43 -15.60 -25.45 -25.79
CA ARG A 43 -16.98 -25.02 -25.51
C ARG A 43 -17.09 -23.92 -24.46
N LEU A 44 -16.08 -23.80 -23.59
CA LEU A 44 -15.87 -22.69 -22.64
C LEU A 44 -15.04 -21.55 -23.19
N THR A 45 -14.43 -21.73 -24.36
CA THR A 45 -13.84 -20.63 -25.12
C THR A 45 -14.93 -19.59 -25.30
N ILE A 46 -14.75 -18.44 -24.66
CA ILE A 46 -15.64 -17.29 -24.79
C ILE A 46 -15.86 -17.11 -26.29
N PRO A 47 -17.12 -17.16 -26.77
CA PRO A 47 -17.42 -16.95 -28.18
C PRO A 47 -16.67 -15.72 -28.66
N SER A 48 -15.96 -15.81 -29.78
CA SER A 48 -15.11 -14.72 -30.27
C SER A 48 -15.89 -13.41 -30.47
N ASP A 49 -17.21 -13.48 -30.57
CA ASP A 49 -18.16 -12.35 -30.57
C ASP A 49 -18.30 -11.63 -29.21
N LEU A 50 -18.09 -12.32 -28.09
CA LEU A 50 -18.17 -11.75 -26.74
C LEU A 50 -16.81 -11.27 -26.22
N SER A 51 -15.71 -11.72 -26.84
CA SER A 51 -14.35 -11.26 -26.52
C SER A 51 -14.17 -9.73 -26.59
N PRO A 52 -14.61 -9.02 -27.66
CA PRO A 52 -14.41 -7.57 -27.74
C PRO A 52 -15.19 -6.77 -26.69
N GLU A 53 -16.29 -7.30 -26.14
CA GLU A 53 -17.07 -6.63 -25.08
C GLU A 53 -16.53 -6.88 -23.67
N LEU A 54 -15.94 -8.06 -23.44
CA LEU A 54 -15.40 -8.44 -22.13
C LEU A 54 -13.96 -7.97 -21.92
N ASN A 55 -13.16 -7.86 -22.99
CA ASN A 55 -11.76 -7.46 -22.90
C ASN A 55 -11.56 -6.05 -22.31
N PRO A 56 -12.32 -5.00 -22.68
CA PRO A 56 -12.17 -3.68 -22.06
C PRO A 56 -12.70 -3.64 -20.61
N ARG A 57 -13.70 -4.47 -20.27
CA ARG A 57 -14.34 -4.50 -18.95
C ARG A 57 -13.54 -5.29 -17.91
N LEU A 58 -12.87 -6.37 -18.33
CA LEU A 58 -12.07 -7.22 -17.46
C LEU A 58 -10.56 -6.96 -17.58
N GLY A 59 -10.13 -6.42 -18.72
CA GLY A 59 -8.72 -6.17 -19.06
C GLY A 59 -8.18 -4.91 -18.42
N GLY A 60 -8.32 -4.75 -17.11
CA GLY A 60 -7.58 -3.79 -16.28
C GLY A 60 -7.75 -2.29 -16.56
N ALA A 61 -8.23 -1.88 -17.74
CA ALA A 61 -8.27 -0.50 -18.20
C ALA A 61 -9.37 0.31 -17.50
N GLU A 62 -10.57 -0.26 -17.32
CA GLU A 62 -11.62 0.39 -16.51
C GLU A 62 -11.24 0.45 -15.04
N LEU A 63 -10.68 -0.63 -14.48
CA LEU A 63 -10.21 -0.64 -13.09
C LEU A 63 -9.08 0.38 -12.86
N ALA A 64 -8.13 0.48 -13.82
CA ALA A 64 -7.07 1.46 -13.77
C ALA A 64 -7.59 2.89 -13.92
N SER A 65 -8.58 3.12 -14.78
CA SER A 65 -9.16 4.45 -15.00
C SER A 65 -10.04 4.91 -13.82
N GLY A 66 -10.70 3.98 -13.13
CA GLY A 66 -11.53 4.28 -11.96
C GLY A 66 -10.74 4.38 -10.66
N LEU A 67 -9.80 3.46 -10.40
CA LEU A 67 -9.14 3.36 -9.09
C LEU A 67 -7.82 4.14 -9.00
N ARG A 68 -7.11 4.39 -10.11
CA ARG A 68 -5.86 5.18 -10.06
C ARG A 68 -6.07 6.60 -9.55
N PRO A 69 -7.05 7.37 -10.03
CA PRO A 69 -7.19 8.76 -9.62
C PRO A 69 -7.48 8.89 -8.12
N ASP A 70 -8.33 8.02 -7.59
CA ASP A 70 -8.67 8.00 -6.16
C ASP A 70 -7.48 7.58 -5.31
N LEU A 71 -6.72 6.57 -5.75
CA LEU A 71 -5.53 6.11 -5.04
C LEU A 71 -4.41 7.17 -5.05
N ASP A 72 -4.18 7.80 -6.19
CA ASP A 72 -3.18 8.87 -6.33
C ASP A 72 -3.55 10.07 -5.44
N ALA A 73 -4.80 10.53 -5.48
CA ALA A 73 -5.26 11.64 -4.66
C ALA A 73 -5.17 11.32 -3.16
N HIS A 74 -5.48 10.09 -2.76
CA HIS A 74 -5.42 9.68 -1.35
C HIS A 74 -3.98 9.55 -0.86
N LEU A 75 -3.08 9.03 -1.70
CA LEU A 75 -1.65 8.96 -1.40
C LEU A 75 -1.02 10.35 -1.32
N GLU A 76 -1.32 11.24 -2.27
CA GLU A 76 -0.82 12.61 -2.27
C GLU A 76 -1.29 13.38 -1.04
N ALA A 77 -2.60 13.41 -0.78
CA ALA A 77 -3.15 14.11 0.39
C ALA A 77 -2.65 13.52 1.72
N GLY A 78 -2.54 12.19 1.80
CA GLY A 78 -2.04 11.51 2.99
C GLY A 78 -0.55 11.76 3.24
N LEU A 79 0.27 11.75 2.19
CA LEU A 79 1.70 12.05 2.30
C LEU A 79 1.93 13.52 2.64
N ASP A 80 1.21 14.45 2.02
CA ASP A 80 1.37 15.88 2.26
C ASP A 80 0.92 16.27 3.69
N ALA A 81 -0.22 15.74 4.15
CA ALA A 81 -0.69 15.97 5.52
C ALA A 81 0.29 15.42 6.57
N ASN A 82 0.87 14.24 6.34
CA ASN A 82 1.79 13.62 7.30
C ASN A 82 3.21 14.19 7.25
N LEU A 83 3.76 14.44 6.06
CA LEU A 83 5.12 14.96 5.90
C LEU A 83 5.18 16.47 6.09
N GLY A 84 4.26 17.22 5.47
CA GLY A 84 4.22 18.67 5.55
C GLY A 84 3.69 19.15 6.89
N SER A 85 2.47 18.72 7.23
CA SER A 85 1.79 19.26 8.41
C SER A 85 2.30 18.63 9.70
N ASN A 86 2.30 17.30 9.84
CA ASN A 86 2.68 16.65 11.11
C ASN A 86 4.19 16.71 11.38
N LEU A 87 5.03 16.30 10.44
CA LEU A 87 6.49 16.37 10.63
C LEU A 87 6.96 17.81 10.78
N GLY A 88 6.49 18.73 9.91
CA GLY A 88 6.82 20.16 10.00
C GLY A 88 6.43 20.79 11.33
N SER A 89 5.19 20.58 11.81
CA SER A 89 4.75 21.15 13.07
C SER A 89 5.41 20.53 14.30
N ASN A 90 5.73 19.22 14.29
CA ASN A 90 6.52 18.62 15.37
C ASN A 90 7.97 19.13 15.38
N LEU A 91 8.61 19.28 14.21
CA LEU A 91 9.94 19.89 14.11
C LEU A 91 9.93 21.33 14.63
N ASP A 92 8.94 22.13 14.25
CA ASP A 92 8.83 23.53 14.69
C ASP A 92 8.53 23.63 16.20
N ALA A 93 7.58 22.82 16.70
CA ALA A 93 7.16 22.86 18.10
C ALA A 93 8.22 22.31 19.07
N ASP A 94 9.00 21.29 18.67
CA ASP A 94 9.96 20.64 19.58
C ASP A 94 11.40 21.15 19.39
N LEU A 95 11.85 21.36 18.15
CA LEU A 95 13.25 21.75 17.88
C LEU A 95 13.44 23.27 17.89
N GLY A 96 12.44 24.07 17.48
CA GLY A 96 12.53 25.53 17.51
C GLY A 96 12.73 26.06 18.93
N PRO A 97 11.80 25.80 19.87
CA PRO A 97 11.93 26.20 21.26
C PRO A 97 13.09 25.53 21.98
N GLY A 98 13.36 24.25 21.68
CA GLY A 98 14.46 23.50 22.29
C GLY A 98 15.84 24.06 21.95
N LEU A 99 16.09 24.41 20.67
CA LEU A 99 17.33 25.05 20.25
C LEU A 99 17.41 26.49 20.76
N GLY A 100 16.31 27.26 20.67
CA GLY A 100 16.26 28.64 21.16
C GLY A 100 16.57 28.74 22.66
N SER A 101 15.88 27.92 23.47
CA SER A 101 16.08 27.91 24.93
C SER A 101 17.49 27.45 25.31
N ASN A 102 18.11 26.56 24.52
CA ASN A 102 19.46 26.06 24.80
C ASN A 102 20.55 27.09 24.42
N ILE A 103 20.34 27.84 23.33
CA ILE A 103 21.18 28.99 22.96
C ILE A 103 21.07 30.09 24.02
N GLU A 104 19.85 30.43 24.44
CA GLU A 104 19.60 31.43 25.50
C GLU A 104 20.14 30.96 26.86
N ALA A 105 20.05 29.68 27.19
CA ALA A 105 20.52 29.20 28.49
C ALA A 105 22.05 29.02 28.59
N ASN A 106 22.73 28.73 27.47
CA ASN A 106 24.14 28.34 27.50
C ASN A 106 25.08 29.26 26.73
N ILE A 107 24.60 30.08 25.78
CA ILE A 107 25.45 30.94 24.96
C ILE A 107 25.28 32.41 25.38
N ASP A 108 24.04 32.88 25.51
CA ASP A 108 23.73 34.26 25.92
C ASP A 108 24.40 34.67 27.26
N PRO A 109 24.27 33.89 28.36
CA PRO A 109 24.85 34.26 29.65
C PRO A 109 26.37 34.04 29.73
N ASP A 110 26.97 33.33 28.78
CA ASP A 110 28.43 33.22 28.66
C ASP A 110 29.01 34.46 27.96
N PHE A 111 28.34 34.96 26.91
CA PHE A 111 28.70 36.24 26.29
C PHE A 111 28.47 37.43 27.23
N ASP A 112 27.36 37.47 27.95
CA ASP A 112 27.10 38.54 28.93
C ASP A 112 28.17 38.58 30.03
N ARG A 113 28.64 37.40 30.47
CA ARG A 113 29.75 37.31 31.45
C ARG A 113 31.08 37.72 30.85
N GLU A 114 31.40 37.26 29.64
CA GLU A 114 32.67 37.59 28.97
C GLU A 114 32.79 39.10 28.67
N LEU A 115 31.65 39.78 28.47
CA LEU A 115 31.56 41.22 28.28
C LEU A 115 31.66 41.99 29.62
N ASP A 116 31.15 41.43 30.73
CA ASP A 116 31.28 41.99 32.09
C ASP A 116 32.75 41.93 32.61
N PHE A 117 33.57 41.00 32.11
CA PHE A 117 35.00 40.93 32.44
C PHE A 117 35.88 41.89 31.61
N ALA A 118 35.39 42.41 30.49
CA ALA A 118 36.17 43.30 29.62
C ALA A 118 36.16 44.77 30.10
N ASP A 119 35.22 45.17 30.96
CA ASP A 119 35.00 46.57 31.34
C ASP A 119 35.45 46.94 32.78
N LEU A 120 36.04 46.02 33.56
CA LEU A 120 36.28 46.28 35.00
C LEU A 120 37.73 46.21 35.50
N ASP A 121 38.71 45.84 34.67
CA ASP A 121 40.14 45.81 35.08
C ASP A 121 40.99 46.99 34.52
N GLU A 122 40.40 47.94 33.78
CA GLU A 122 41.13 49.12 33.22
C GLU A 122 40.75 50.49 33.87
N LEU A 123 40.11 50.50 35.05
CA LEU A 123 39.79 51.73 35.78
C LEU A 123 40.04 51.65 37.31
N ALA A 124 41.23 51.19 37.72
CA ALA A 124 41.75 51.41 39.08
C ALA A 124 43.27 51.64 39.09
#